data_AF-A0A0Q9XU23-F1
#
_entry.id   AF-A0A0Q9XU23-F1
#
_cell.length_a   1.000
_cell.length_b   1.000
_cell.length_c   1.000
_cell.angle_alpha   90.00
_cell.angle_beta   90.00
_cell.angle_gamma   90.00
#
_symmetry.space_group_name_H-M   'P 1'
#
loop_
_entity.id
_entity.type
_entity.pdbx_description
1 polymer ?
#
loop_
_entity_poly.entity_id
_entity_poly.type
_entity_poly.pdbx_seq_one_letter_code
_entity_poly.pdbx_strand_id
1 'polypeptide(L)'
;MENLEMLKQEFEKIYGDSKNVRVFFAPGRVNLIGEHTDYNGGHVFPCALDVGTTALVKTREDHLIRFYSMNFVEKGIVEVNLDELVYKESDNWVNYPKGVIDVFQKAGHKLTSGLDVLYFGNIPN
;
A
#
# COMPACT_ATOMS: atom_id res chain seq x y z
N MET A 1 4.47 -17.96 6.81
CA MET A 1 3.77 -16.78 7.35
C MET A 1 4.82 -15.73 7.63
N GLU A 2 4.63 -14.52 7.09
CA GLU A 2 5.49 -13.38 7.41
C GLU A 2 5.52 -13.14 8.92
N ASN A 3 6.67 -12.75 9.45
CA ASN A 3 6.82 -12.49 10.88
C ASN A 3 6.16 -11.14 11.21
N LEU A 4 4.85 -11.16 11.49
CA LEU A 4 4.05 -9.99 11.82
C LEU A 4 4.61 -9.20 13.00
N GLU A 5 5.26 -9.87 13.96
CA GLU A 5 5.89 -9.18 15.09
C GLU A 5 7.10 -8.36 14.67
N MET A 6 7.91 -8.87 13.74
CA MET A 6 9.01 -8.10 13.14
C MET A 6 8.49 -6.87 12.38
N LEU A 7 7.40 -7.01 11.62
CA LEU A 7 6.80 -5.87 10.90
C LEU A 7 6.24 -4.80 11.84
N LYS A 8 5.59 -5.21 12.95
CA LYS A 8 5.13 -4.26 13.97
C LYS A 8 6.29 -3.55 14.67
N GLN A 9 7.38 -4.25 14.95
CA GLN A 9 8.59 -3.65 15.53
C GLN A 9 9.21 -2.62 14.58
N GLU A 10 9.30 -2.92 13.28
CA GLU A 10 9.78 -1.94 12.31
C GLU A 10 8.80 -0.76 12.16
N PHE A 11 7.48 -0.99 12.20
CA PHE A 11 6.50 0.09 12.23
C PHE A 11 6.72 1.02 13.44
N GLU A 12 6.90 0.46 14.63
CA GLU A 12 7.17 1.22 15.86
C GLU A 12 8.47 2.01 15.77
N LYS A 13 9.53 1.40 15.22
CA LYS A 13 10.82 2.06 15.01
C LYS A 13 10.74 3.24 14.05
N ILE A 14 9.91 3.13 13.00
CA ILE A 14 9.77 4.17 11.97
C ILE A 14 8.82 5.29 12.43
N TYR A 15 7.70 4.95 13.06
CA TYR A 15 6.62 5.89 13.36
C TYR A 15 6.43 6.20 14.86
N GLY A 16 7.13 5.49 15.75
CA GLY A 16 7.19 5.72 17.18
C GLY A 16 6.13 5.00 18.03
N ASP A 17 5.05 4.50 17.42
CA ASP A 17 3.97 3.82 18.17
C ASP A 17 3.18 2.84 17.30
N SER A 18 3.24 1.55 17.65
CA SER A 18 2.54 0.44 17.00
C SER A 18 1.15 0.14 17.58
N LYS A 19 0.68 0.90 18.59
CA LYS A 19 -0.66 0.69 19.16
C LYS A 19 -1.75 0.89 18.11
N ASN A 20 -2.74 -0.01 18.12
CA ASN A 20 -3.88 -0.03 17.21
C ASN A 20 -3.51 -0.10 15.72
N VAL A 21 -2.28 -0.52 15.38
CA VAL A 21 -1.92 -0.78 13.98
C VAL A 21 -2.79 -1.91 13.44
N ARG A 22 -3.32 -1.71 12.24
CA ARG A 22 -4.09 -2.72 11.51
C ARG A 22 -3.21 -3.32 10.43
N VAL A 23 -3.29 -4.63 10.25
CA VAL A 23 -2.52 -5.36 9.25
C VAL A 23 -3.45 -5.79 8.11
N PHE A 24 -3.01 -5.57 6.88
CA PHE A 24 -3.70 -5.99 5.67
C PHE A 24 -2.71 -6.74 4.77
N PHE A 25 -3.20 -7.73 4.04
CA PHE A 25 -2.41 -8.49 3.07
C PHE A 25 -3.14 -8.54 1.73
N ALA A 26 -2.43 -8.26 0.64
CA ALA A 26 -2.90 -8.43 -0.72
C ALA A 26 -1.98 -9.42 -1.46
N PRO A 27 -2.49 -10.56 -1.96
CA PRO A 27 -1.67 -11.55 -2.64
C PRO A 27 -1.24 -11.05 -4.03
N GLY A 28 -0.06 -11.49 -4.45
CA GLY A 28 0.31 -11.51 -5.86
C GLY A 28 -0.55 -12.51 -6.62
N ARG A 29 -0.45 -12.50 -7.95
CA ARG A 29 -1.24 -13.40 -8.81
C ARG A 29 -0.43 -13.88 -10.00
N VAL A 30 -0.78 -15.08 -10.46
CA VAL A 30 -0.42 -15.57 -11.80
C VAL A 30 -1.69 -15.74 -12.62
N ASN A 31 -1.57 -15.62 -13.94
CA ASN A 31 -2.63 -16.02 -14.83
C ASN A 31 -2.36 -17.45 -15.30
N LEU A 32 -3.33 -18.36 -15.18
CA LEU A 32 -3.17 -19.73 -15.70
C LEU A 32 -3.38 -19.73 -17.21
N ILE A 33 -4.36 -18.96 -17.69
CA ILE A 33 -4.69 -18.78 -19.11
C ILE A 33 -5.55 -17.54 -19.32
N GLY A 34 -5.57 -17.02 -20.55
CA GLY A 34 -6.31 -15.82 -20.93
C GLY A 34 -5.46 -14.57 -20.79
N GLU A 35 -4.24 -14.59 -21.31
CA GLU A 35 -3.43 -13.37 -21.36
C GLU A 35 -3.93 -12.44 -22.47
N HIS A 36 -3.87 -11.14 -22.22
CA HIS A 36 -4.32 -10.09 -23.14
C HIS A 36 -5.81 -10.15 -23.51
N THR A 37 -6.64 -10.90 -22.78
CA THR A 37 -8.08 -10.99 -23.03
C THR A 37 -8.90 -10.06 -22.13
N ASP A 38 -8.38 -9.69 -20.96
CA ASP A 38 -9.04 -8.88 -19.93
C ASP A 38 -9.49 -7.50 -20.45
N TYR A 39 -8.57 -6.75 -21.07
CA TYR A 39 -8.90 -5.44 -21.65
C TYR A 39 -9.65 -5.53 -22.99
N ASN A 40 -9.85 -6.74 -23.53
CA ASN A 40 -10.63 -7.00 -24.74
C ASN A 40 -12.02 -7.59 -24.43
N GLY A 41 -12.42 -7.64 -23.16
CA GLY A 41 -13.72 -8.18 -22.73
C GLY A 41 -13.83 -9.72 -22.77
N GLY A 42 -12.69 -10.41 -22.85
CA GLY A 42 -12.63 -11.87 -22.79
C GLY A 42 -12.53 -12.42 -21.36
N HIS A 43 -12.51 -13.74 -21.23
CA HIS A 43 -12.35 -14.41 -19.95
C HIS A 43 -10.86 -14.58 -19.57
N VAL A 44 -10.60 -14.62 -18.26
CA VAL A 44 -9.30 -14.88 -17.66
C VAL A 44 -9.42 -15.96 -16.60
N PHE A 45 -8.33 -16.68 -16.31
CA PHE A 45 -8.32 -17.65 -15.21
C PHE A 45 -7.09 -17.47 -14.30
N PRO A 46 -7.08 -16.42 -13.45
CA PRO A 46 -5.99 -16.16 -12.53
C PRO A 46 -6.09 -16.97 -11.24
N CYS A 47 -4.95 -17.08 -10.55
CA CYS A 47 -4.84 -17.64 -9.22
C CYS A 47 -4.01 -16.71 -8.32
N ALA A 48 -4.46 -16.51 -7.09
CA ALA A 48 -3.69 -15.81 -6.07
C ALA A 48 -2.52 -16.69 -5.59
N LEU A 49 -1.39 -16.04 -5.28
CA LEU A 49 -0.22 -16.70 -4.70
C LEU A 49 -0.19 -16.50 -3.18
N ASP A 50 0.60 -17.33 -2.51
CA ASP A 50 0.90 -17.17 -1.08
C ASP A 50 1.91 -16.03 -0.81
N VAL A 51 2.56 -15.52 -1.87
CA VAL A 51 3.39 -14.30 -1.83
C VAL A 51 2.53 -13.08 -2.15
N GLY A 52 2.83 -11.94 -1.54
CA GLY A 52 2.02 -10.72 -1.65
C GLY A 52 2.69 -9.49 -1.06
N THR A 53 1.85 -8.49 -0.76
CA THR A 53 2.23 -7.27 -0.06
C THR A 53 1.42 -7.14 1.22
N THR A 54 2.12 -7.00 2.33
CA THR A 54 1.54 -6.68 3.63
C THR A 54 1.67 -5.18 3.90
N ALA A 55 0.58 -4.58 4.38
CA ALA A 55 0.52 -3.19 4.80
C ALA A 55 0.13 -3.10 6.28
N LEU A 56 0.92 -2.40 7.07
CA LEU A 56 0.56 -2.00 8.43
C LEU A 56 0.10 -0.55 8.39
N VAL A 57 -1.11 -0.29 8.88
CA VAL A 57 -1.77 1.00 8.75
C VAL A 57 -2.25 1.49 10.11
N LYS A 58 -1.97 2.76 10.41
CA LYS A 58 -2.52 3.46 11.57
C LYS A 58 -3.10 4.81 11.16
N THR A 59 -4.26 5.15 11.70
CA THR A 59 -4.87 6.46 11.52
C THR A 59 -4.11 7.52 12.32
N ARG A 60 -3.94 8.69 11.71
CA ARG A 60 -3.40 9.88 12.35
C ARG A 60 -4.53 10.87 12.66
N GLU A 61 -4.21 11.91 13.42
CA GLU A 61 -5.12 13.01 13.75
C GLU A 61 -5.00 14.21 12.80
N ASP A 62 -3.89 14.29 12.04
CA ASP A 62 -3.66 15.32 11.02
C ASP A 62 -4.11 14.85 9.63
N HIS A 63 -3.84 15.64 8.60
CA HIS A 63 -4.14 15.33 7.19
C HIS A 63 -2.91 14.81 6.43
N LEU A 64 -1.89 14.31 7.12
CA LEU A 64 -0.67 13.82 6.48
C LEU A 64 -0.74 12.31 6.29
N ILE A 65 -0.35 11.83 5.13
CA ILE A 65 -0.14 10.41 4.88
C ILE A 65 1.36 10.17 4.74
N ARG A 66 1.92 9.33 5.61
CA ARG A 66 3.33 8.95 5.61
C ARG A 66 3.47 7.51 5.15
N PHE A 67 4.16 7.33 4.05
CA PHE A 67 4.40 6.03 3.43
C PHE A 67 5.85 5.60 3.65
N TYR A 68 6.06 4.33 3.98
CA TYR A 68 7.38 3.71 4.05
C TYR A 68 7.32 2.32 3.43
N SER A 69 8.36 1.93 2.71
CA SER A 69 8.51 0.58 2.17
C SER A 69 9.79 -0.06 2.67
N MET A 70 9.68 -1.26 3.25
CA MET A 70 10.83 -2.08 3.64
C MET A 70 11.59 -2.62 2.43
N ASN A 71 11.00 -2.59 1.23
CA ASN A 71 11.68 -2.98 -0.01
C ASN A 71 12.50 -1.83 -0.63
N PHE A 72 12.23 -0.59 -0.24
CA PHE A 72 12.86 0.64 -0.76
C PHE A 72 13.28 1.55 0.40
N VAL A 73 14.06 1.02 1.33
CA VAL A 73 14.46 1.71 2.57
C VAL A 73 15.20 3.01 2.31
N GLU A 74 15.91 3.11 1.18
CA GLU A 74 16.65 4.30 0.75
C GLU A 74 15.75 5.49 0.40
N LYS A 75 14.45 5.27 0.18
CA LYS A 75 13.48 6.34 -0.04
C LYS A 75 13.03 7.01 1.26
N GLY A 76 13.25 6.37 2.40
CA GLY A 76 12.79 6.86 3.70
C GLY A 76 11.27 7.00 3.78
N ILE A 77 10.81 7.88 4.67
CA ILE A 77 9.40 8.25 4.78
C ILE A 77 9.06 9.25 3.67
N VAL A 78 8.05 8.94 2.87
CA VAL A 78 7.45 9.88 1.91
C VAL A 78 6.15 10.40 2.50
N GLU A 79 6.08 11.71 2.69
CA GLU A 79 4.92 12.39 3.28
C GLU A 79 4.10 13.10 2.19
N VAL A 80 2.78 12.92 2.24
CA VAL A 80 1.83 13.46 1.28
C VAL A 80 0.66 14.08 2.03
N ASN A 81 0.23 15.27 1.62
CA ASN A 81 -0.98 15.87 2.15
C ASN A 81 -2.22 15.18 1.54
N LEU A 82 -3.15 14.73 2.39
CA LEU A 82 -4.41 14.09 2.01
C LEU A 82 -5.27 14.95 1.07
N ASP A 83 -5.12 16.27 1.14
CA ASP A 83 -5.84 17.23 0.32
C ASP A 83 -5.13 17.50 -1.03
N GLU A 84 -3.93 16.93 -1.26
CA GLU A 84 -3.11 17.13 -2.46
C GLU A 84 -2.66 15.80 -3.12
N LEU A 85 -3.62 14.92 -3.42
CA LEU A 85 -3.39 13.61 -4.04
C LEU A 85 -3.19 13.69 -5.56
N VAL A 86 -2.19 14.45 -6.01
CA VAL A 86 -1.84 14.60 -7.44
C VAL A 86 -0.61 13.75 -7.80
N TYR A 87 -0.54 13.22 -9.02
CA TYR A 87 0.66 12.50 -9.49
C TYR A 87 1.89 13.41 -9.45
N LYS A 88 3.00 12.91 -8.89
CA LYS A 88 4.31 13.58 -8.90
C LYS A 88 5.38 12.53 -9.22
N GLU A 89 6.14 12.71 -10.28
CA GLU A 89 7.17 11.74 -10.69
C GLU A 89 8.17 11.45 -9.56
N SER A 90 8.49 12.46 -8.75
CA SER A 90 9.35 12.36 -7.55
C SER A 90 8.86 11.35 -6.52
N ASP A 91 7.56 11.12 -6.43
CA ASP A 91 6.95 10.28 -5.39
C ASP A 91 7.04 8.78 -5.75
N ASN A 92 7.50 8.44 -6.97
CA ASN A 92 7.80 7.07 -7.40
C ASN A 92 6.66 6.09 -7.05
N TRP A 93 6.94 5.01 -6.31
CA TRP A 93 6.00 3.96 -5.92
C TRP A 93 4.81 4.49 -5.11
N VAL A 94 4.95 5.62 -4.41
CA VAL A 94 3.88 6.23 -3.60
C VAL A 94 2.75 6.77 -4.47
N ASN A 95 2.97 7.01 -5.77
CA ASN A 95 1.89 7.35 -6.69
C ASN A 95 0.82 6.25 -6.79
N TYR A 96 1.17 4.96 -6.59
CA TYR A 96 0.20 3.87 -6.58
C TYR A 96 -0.84 4.02 -5.45
N PRO A 97 -0.46 4.03 -4.15
CA PRO A 97 -1.44 4.21 -3.09
C PRO A 97 -2.11 5.58 -3.11
N LYS A 98 -1.45 6.66 -3.57
CA LYS A 98 -2.10 7.96 -3.80
C LYS A 98 -3.27 7.85 -4.78
N GLY A 99 -3.05 7.19 -5.92
CA GLY A 99 -4.09 6.96 -6.92
C GLY A 99 -5.27 6.15 -6.37
N VAL A 100 -5.00 5.14 -5.54
CA VAL A 100 -6.06 4.37 -4.87
C VAL A 100 -6.91 5.29 -3.98
N ILE A 101 -6.29 6.09 -3.12
CA ILE A 101 -7.01 6.99 -2.21
C ILE A 101 -7.81 8.03 -3.01
N ASP A 102 -7.23 8.62 -4.05
CA ASP A 102 -7.89 9.57 -4.95
C ASP A 102 -9.15 8.96 -5.61
N VAL A 103 -9.07 7.72 -6.12
CA VAL A 103 -10.22 7.02 -6.69
C VAL A 103 -11.32 6.79 -5.65
N PHE A 104 -10.97 6.38 -4.43
CA PHE A 104 -11.95 6.23 -3.34
C PHE A 104 -12.62 7.56 -2.96
N GLN A 105 -11.84 8.64 -2.86
CA GLN A 105 -12.38 9.97 -2.57
C GLN A 105 -13.34 10.44 -3.68
N LYS A 106 -12.98 10.25 -4.96
CA LYS A 106 -13.84 10.55 -6.12
C LYS A 106 -15.13 9.74 -6.14
N ALA A 107 -15.10 8.51 -5.60
CA ALA A 107 -16.28 7.66 -5.41
C ALA A 107 -17.12 8.05 -4.17
N GLY A 108 -16.75 9.09 -3.42
CA GLY A 108 -17.48 9.57 -2.25
C GLY A 108 -17.02 8.98 -0.92
N HIS A 109 -16.00 8.11 -0.92
CA HIS A 109 -15.40 7.53 0.28
C HIS A 109 -14.24 8.40 0.76
N LYS A 110 -14.56 9.55 1.37
CA LYS A 110 -13.54 10.48 1.84
C LYS A 110 -12.82 9.95 3.07
N LEU A 111 -11.50 9.93 3.02
CA LEU A 111 -10.68 9.88 4.23
C LEU A 111 -10.80 11.22 4.94
N THR A 112 -11.04 11.19 6.25
CA THR A 112 -11.16 12.38 7.09
C THR A 112 -9.93 12.61 7.96
N SER A 113 -8.92 11.73 7.85
CA SER A 113 -7.68 11.84 8.59
C SER A 113 -6.55 11.13 7.86
N GLY A 114 -5.33 11.49 8.22
CA GLY A 114 -4.07 10.99 7.70
C GLY A 114 -3.78 9.55 8.12
N LEU A 115 -2.72 8.98 7.54
CA LEU A 115 -2.33 7.60 7.79
C LEU A 115 -0.81 7.47 7.93
N ASP A 116 -0.36 6.59 8.80
CA ASP A 116 0.98 6.00 8.74
C ASP A 116 0.86 4.62 8.09
N VAL A 117 1.63 4.37 7.04
CA VAL A 117 1.56 3.14 6.24
C VAL A 117 2.95 2.54 5.99
N LEU A 118 3.20 1.37 6.56
CA LEU A 118 4.37 0.55 6.29
C LEU A 118 4.02 -0.56 5.29
N TYR A 119 4.79 -0.68 4.21
CA TYR A 119 4.68 -1.78 3.24
C TYR A 119 5.87 -2.74 3.34
N PHE A 120 5.56 -4.02 3.17
CA PHE A 120 6.54 -5.08 2.89
C PHE A 120 5.95 -6.03 1.84
N GLY A 121 6.68 -6.26 0.76
CA GLY A 121 6.33 -7.22 -0.29
C GLY A 121 7.38 -8.32 -0.42
N ASN A 122 6.92 -9.55 -0.60
CA ASN A 122 7.76 -10.71 -0.92
C ASN A 122 7.49 -11.25 -2.34
N ILE A 123 6.79 -10.47 -3.16
CA ILE A 123 6.71 -10.67 -4.62
C ILE A 123 8.06 -10.27 -5.23
N PRO A 124 8.68 -11.09 -6.08
CA PRO A 124 9.90 -10.72 -6.80
C PRO A 124 9.71 -9.44 -7.63
N ASN A 125 10.70 -8.55 -7.59
CA ASN A 125 10.77 -7.35 -8.44
C ASN A 125 11.16 -7.70 -9.88
#